data_AF-A0A2M8G9Q1-F1
#
_entry.id   AF-A0A2M8G9Q1-F1
#
_cell.length_a   1.000
_cell.length_b   1.000
_cell.length_c   1.000
_cell.angle_alpha   90.00
_cell.angle_beta   90.00
_cell.angle_gamma   90.00
#
_symmetry.space_group_name_H-M   'P 1'
#
loop_
_entity.id
_entity.type
_entity.pdbx_description
1 polymer ?
#
loop_
_entity_poly.entity_id
_entity_poly.type
_entity_poly.pdbx_seq_one_letter_code
_entity_poly.pdbx_strand_id
1 'polypeptide(L)'
;MALLSKGRLSKMMLEALLQLPSGTKNLKENITFQLGLIGQMSTTRDINNAWDETKKKAAKQYPDRFILDKRNVLQWKDESVKVLDVRISSINFKKLNELAEKENCTVDALVTNLIFHYKKHQKTQ
;
A
#
# COMPACT_ATOMS: atom_id res chain seq x y z
N MET A 1 -21.57 17.96 6.28
CA MET A 1 -21.89 18.00 4.83
C MET A 1 -20.59 17.81 4.07
N ALA A 2 -20.57 17.00 3.01
CA ALA A 2 -19.38 16.87 2.16
C ALA A 2 -19.25 18.13 1.29
N LEU A 3 -18.06 18.74 1.25
CA LEU A 3 -17.80 19.98 0.51
C LEU A 3 -17.95 19.80 -1.02
N LEU A 4 -17.64 18.59 -1.50
CA LEU A 4 -17.76 18.17 -2.89
C LEU A 4 -18.36 16.77 -2.97
N SER A 5 -18.98 16.44 -4.11
CA SER A 5 -19.39 15.06 -4.37
C SER A 5 -18.16 14.16 -4.50
N LYS A 6 -18.28 12.91 -4.05
CA LYS A 6 -17.23 11.88 -4.13
C LYS A 6 -16.59 11.78 -5.51
N GLY A 7 -17.40 11.85 -6.57
CA GLY A 7 -16.94 11.78 -7.95
C GLY A 7 -16.06 12.97 -8.37
N ARG A 8 -16.42 14.18 -7.93
CA ARG A 8 -15.59 15.38 -8.18
C ARG A 8 -14.28 15.32 -7.43
N LEU A 9 -14.31 14.96 -6.14
CA LEU A 9 -13.09 14.82 -5.33
C LEU A 9 -12.16 13.73 -5.90
N SER A 10 -12.72 12.58 -6.30
CA SER A 10 -11.93 11.50 -6.94
C SER A 10 -11.28 11.96 -8.25
N LYS A 11 -11.99 12.75 -9.07
CA LYS A 11 -11.43 13.29 -10.32
C LYS A 11 -10.24 14.22 -10.05
N MET A 12 -10.39 15.15 -9.10
CA MET A 12 -9.30 16.07 -8.72
C MET A 12 -8.11 15.30 -8.12
N MET A 13 -8.37 14.29 -7.28
CA MET A 13 -7.32 13.42 -6.74
C MET A 13 -6.57 12.67 -7.84
N LEU A 14 -7.25 12.22 -8.90
CA LEU A 14 -6.62 11.55 -10.05
C LEU A 14 -5.76 12.53 -10.86
N GLU A 15 -6.26 13.74 -11.10
CA GLU A 15 -5.49 14.78 -11.80
C GLU A 15 -4.21 15.14 -11.02
N ALA A 16 -4.31 15.35 -9.71
CA ALA A 16 -3.14 15.58 -8.85
C ALA A 16 -2.16 14.39 -8.87
N LEU A 17 -2.69 13.16 -8.80
CA LEU A 17 -1.88 11.94 -8.85
C LEU A 17 -1.04 11.85 -10.14
N LEU A 18 -1.58 12.30 -11.28
CA LEU A 18 -0.88 12.26 -12.57
C LEU A 18 0.24 13.30 -12.70
N GLN A 19 0.21 14.34 -11.88
CA GLN A 19 1.25 15.37 -11.81
C GLN A 19 2.41 14.99 -10.88
N LEU A 20 2.25 13.93 -10.07
CA LEU A 20 3.32 13.47 -9.19
C LEU A 20 4.46 12.84 -10.00
N PRO A 21 5.72 13.07 -9.61
CA PRO A 21 6.85 12.39 -10.24
C PRO A 21 6.83 10.90 -9.91
N SER A 22 7.34 10.09 -10.84
CA SER A 22 7.49 8.64 -10.65
C SER A 22 8.30 8.32 -9.40
N GLY A 23 7.92 7.26 -8.68
CA GLY A 23 8.55 6.86 -7.42
C GLY A 23 8.11 7.64 -6.18
N THR A 24 7.16 8.58 -6.31
CA THR A 24 6.59 9.28 -5.15
C THR A 24 5.95 8.28 -4.18
N LYS A 25 6.39 8.28 -2.92
CA LYS A 25 5.81 7.50 -1.82
C LYS A 25 4.62 8.24 -1.21
N ASN A 26 3.80 7.56 -0.41
CA ASN A 26 2.67 8.19 0.32
C ASN A 26 1.75 8.98 -0.63
N LEU A 27 1.29 8.32 -1.70
CA LEU A 27 0.55 8.97 -2.79
C LEU A 27 -0.68 9.70 -2.29
N LYS A 28 -1.42 9.10 -1.35
CA LYS A 28 -2.66 9.65 -0.81
C LYS A 28 -2.40 10.94 -0.04
N GLU A 29 -1.36 10.96 0.78
CA GLU A 29 -0.99 12.12 1.59
C GLU A 29 -0.52 13.26 0.68
N ASN A 30 0.32 12.94 -0.32
CA ASN A 30 0.81 13.92 -1.30
C ASN A 30 -0.30 14.56 -2.13
N ILE A 31 -1.23 13.76 -2.69
CA ILE A 31 -2.35 14.32 -3.44
C ILE A 31 -3.30 15.11 -2.53
N THR A 32 -3.53 14.66 -1.29
CA THR A 32 -4.40 15.38 -0.36
C THR A 32 -3.80 16.74 -0.01
N PHE A 33 -2.48 16.81 0.15
CA PHE A 33 -1.76 18.07 0.33
C PHE A 33 -1.85 18.97 -0.91
N GLN A 34 -1.69 18.43 -2.12
CA GLN A 34 -1.81 19.19 -3.38
C GLN A 34 -3.22 19.73 -3.64
N LEU A 35 -4.26 19.11 -3.07
CA LEU A 35 -5.64 19.62 -3.13
C LEU A 35 -5.87 20.87 -2.26
N GLY A 36 -4.89 21.27 -1.44
CA GLY A 36 -4.93 22.51 -0.66
C GLY A 36 -6.16 22.62 0.23
N LEU A 37 -6.89 23.74 0.11
CA LEU A 37 -8.08 24.04 0.91
C LEU A 37 -9.16 22.94 0.83
N ILE A 38 -9.32 22.32 -0.35
CA ILE A 38 -10.30 21.25 -0.56
C ILE A 38 -9.91 20.01 0.23
N GLY A 39 -8.62 19.67 0.25
CA GLY A 39 -8.10 18.57 1.06
C GLY A 39 -8.27 18.83 2.55
N GLN A 40 -8.00 20.05 3.01
CA GLN A 40 -8.10 20.43 4.43
C GLN A 40 -9.55 20.49 4.95
N MET A 41 -10.50 20.93 4.12
CA MET A 41 -11.92 21.04 4.50
C MET A 41 -12.70 19.75 4.28
N SER A 42 -12.14 18.77 3.56
CA SER A 42 -12.77 17.46 3.38
C SER A 42 -12.61 16.62 4.63
N THR A 43 -13.66 15.86 4.98
CA THR A 43 -13.55 14.91 6.09
C THR A 43 -12.64 13.75 5.71
N THR A 44 -12.00 13.12 6.70
CA THR A 44 -11.20 11.90 6.50
C THR A 44 -11.99 10.82 5.77
N ARG A 45 -13.29 10.70 6.05
CA ARG A 45 -14.20 9.75 5.39
C ARG A 45 -14.34 10.05 3.90
N ASP A 46 -14.55 11.32 3.54
CA ASP A 46 -14.72 11.73 2.14
C ASP A 46 -13.43 11.52 1.33
N ILE A 47 -12.28 11.86 1.92
CA ILE A 47 -10.96 11.63 1.32
C ILE A 47 -10.72 10.13 1.11
N ASN A 48 -11.02 9.29 2.09
CA ASN A 48 -10.85 7.84 1.99
C ASN A 48 -11.72 7.26 0.85
N ASN A 49 -13.00 7.65 0.82
CA ASN A 49 -13.94 7.19 -0.18
C ASN A 49 -13.54 7.63 -1.60
N ALA A 50 -13.11 8.87 -1.76
CA ALA A 50 -12.62 9.38 -3.04
C ALA A 50 -11.31 8.70 -3.44
N TRP A 51 -10.40 8.46 -2.49
CA TRP A 51 -9.15 7.76 -2.74
C TRP A 51 -9.36 6.33 -3.23
N ASP A 52 -10.27 5.56 -2.62
CA ASP A 52 -10.57 4.20 -3.06
C ASP A 52 -11.08 4.14 -4.52
N GLU A 53 -11.81 5.15 -4.95
CA GLU A 53 -12.24 5.28 -6.34
C GLU A 53 -11.09 5.71 -7.26
N THR A 54 -10.27 6.66 -6.81
CA THR A 54 -9.09 7.14 -7.55
C THR A 54 -8.08 6.02 -7.79
N LYS A 55 -7.80 5.17 -6.80
CA LYS A 55 -6.89 4.01 -6.97
C LYS A 55 -7.35 3.09 -8.10
N LYS A 56 -8.64 2.75 -8.12
CA LYS A 56 -9.22 1.89 -9.16
C LYS A 56 -9.16 2.53 -10.54
N LYS A 57 -9.46 3.83 -10.63
CA LYS A 57 -9.37 4.58 -11.89
C LYS A 57 -7.93 4.69 -12.39
N ALA A 58 -6.98 5.02 -11.52
CA ALA A 58 -5.58 5.16 -11.86
C ALA A 58 -5.00 3.85 -12.42
N ALA A 59 -5.23 2.72 -11.73
CA ALA A 59 -4.75 1.42 -12.19
C ALA A 59 -5.44 0.95 -13.49
N LYS A 60 -6.71 1.31 -13.70
CA LYS A 60 -7.45 0.94 -14.92
C LYS A 60 -7.09 1.80 -16.13
N GLN A 61 -6.95 3.11 -15.95
CA GLN A 61 -6.74 4.08 -17.04
C GLN A 61 -5.25 4.26 -17.38
N TYR A 62 -4.36 4.06 -16.41
CA TYR A 62 -2.92 4.26 -16.57
C TYR A 62 -2.13 3.04 -16.06
N PRO A 63 -2.37 1.84 -16.63
CA PRO A 63 -1.72 0.59 -16.20
C PRO A 63 -0.21 0.56 -16.47
N ASP A 64 0.31 1.49 -17.27
CA ASP A 64 1.75 1.66 -17.54
C ASP A 64 2.45 2.45 -16.44
N ARG A 65 1.70 3.25 -15.67
CA ARG A 65 2.22 4.12 -14.61
C ARG A 65 1.89 3.63 -13.22
N PHE A 66 0.76 2.96 -13.03
CA PHE A 66 0.29 2.53 -11.72
C PHE A 66 -0.06 1.05 -11.70
N ILE A 67 0.23 0.42 -10.56
CA ILE A 67 -0.21 -0.92 -10.22
C ILE A 67 -0.97 -0.87 -8.89
N LEU A 68 -2.08 -1.58 -8.84
CA LEU A 68 -2.80 -1.80 -7.59
C LEU A 68 -2.36 -3.15 -7.02
N ASP A 69 -1.66 -3.12 -5.89
CA ASP A 69 -1.25 -4.33 -5.20
C ASP A 69 -2.46 -5.07 -4.61
N LYS A 70 -2.31 -6.38 -4.33
CA LYS A 70 -3.32 -7.25 -3.72
C LYS A 70 -3.85 -6.72 -2.38
N ARG A 71 -3.09 -5.86 -1.69
CA ARG A 71 -3.52 -5.15 -0.47
C ARG A 71 -4.36 -3.91 -0.73
N ASN A 72 -4.81 -3.67 -1.97
CA ASN A 72 -5.53 -2.47 -2.40
C ASN A 72 -4.72 -1.18 -2.17
N VAL A 73 -3.40 -1.29 -2.27
CA VAL A 73 -2.45 -0.17 -2.19
C VAL A 73 -2.02 0.19 -3.61
N LEU A 74 -2.22 1.45 -4.00
CA LEU A 74 -1.76 1.93 -5.29
C LEU A 74 -0.28 2.27 -5.20
N GLN A 75 0.50 1.77 -6.15
CA GLN A 75 1.93 1.99 -6.24
C GLN A 75 2.29 2.44 -7.67
N TRP A 76 3.41 3.15 -7.81
CA TRP A 76 3.99 3.41 -9.13
C TRP A 76 4.42 2.10 -9.77
N LYS A 77 4.20 1.93 -11.06
CA LYS A 77 4.77 0.82 -11.81
C LYS A 77 6.17 1.22 -12.28
N ASP A 78 7.07 1.41 -11.32
CA ASP A 78 8.49 1.62 -11.57
C ASP A 78 9.30 0.39 -11.17
N GLU A 79 10.58 0.38 -11.51
CA GLU A 79 11.51 -0.72 -11.19
C GLU A 79 11.71 -0.91 -9.67
N SER A 80 11.26 0.04 -8.84
CA SER A 80 11.37 -0.03 -7.38
C SER A 80 10.22 -0.83 -6.74
N VAL A 81 9.12 -1.07 -7.46
CA VAL A 81 7.96 -1.78 -6.92
C VAL A 81 8.14 -3.28 -6.99
N LYS A 82 8.56 -3.83 -5.85
CA LYS A 82 8.53 -5.27 -5.58
C LYS A 82 7.10 -5.69 -5.28
N VAL A 83 6.46 -6.34 -6.25
CA VAL A 83 5.19 -7.06 -6.02
C VAL A 83 5.42 -8.02 -4.86
N LEU A 84 4.57 -7.93 -3.83
CA LEU A 84 4.67 -8.82 -2.68
C LEU A 84 4.44 -10.26 -3.15
N ASP A 85 5.46 -11.10 -3.00
CA ASP A 85 5.27 -12.53 -3.09
C ASP A 85 4.53 -13.01 -1.85
N VAL A 86 3.28 -13.41 -2.05
CA VAL A 86 2.39 -13.93 -1.01
C VAL A 86 2.33 -15.44 -1.03
N ARG A 87 3.05 -16.11 -1.94
CA ARG A 87 3.03 -17.56 -2.06
C ARG A 87 4.18 -18.14 -1.27
N ILE A 88 3.85 -18.94 -0.26
CA ILE A 88 4.78 -19.88 0.35
C ILE A 88 4.52 -21.27 -0.24
N SER A 89 5.58 -22.01 -0.58
CA SER A 89 5.43 -23.39 -1.02
C SER A 89 4.84 -24.25 0.10
N SER A 90 4.02 -25.24 -0.23
CA SER A 90 3.42 -26.13 0.78
C SER A 90 4.49 -26.81 1.66
N ILE A 91 5.64 -27.15 1.07
CA ILE A 91 6.78 -27.75 1.79
C ILE A 91 7.33 -26.77 2.85
N ASN A 92 7.54 -25.50 2.49
CA ASN A 92 8.05 -24.51 3.44
C ASN A 92 7.00 -24.16 4.50
N PHE A 93 5.72 -24.13 4.12
CA PHE A 93 4.64 -23.88 5.08
C PHE A 93 4.53 -25.01 6.12
N LYS A 94 4.66 -26.29 5.72
CA LYS A 94 4.71 -27.42 6.66
C LYS A 94 5.87 -27.30 7.64
N LYS A 95 7.07 -27.00 7.14
CA LYS A 95 8.26 -26.77 7.99
C LYS A 95 8.06 -25.66 9.01
N LEU A 96 7.41 -24.56 8.63
CA LEU A 96 7.09 -23.47 9.57
C LEU A 96 6.09 -23.91 10.64
N ASN A 97 5.09 -24.71 10.29
CA ASN A 97 4.14 -25.23 11.27
C ASN A 97 4.83 -26.21 12.25
N GLU A 98 5.65 -27.13 11.75
CA GLU A 98 6.42 -28.05 12.59
C GLU A 98 7.36 -27.31 13.57
N LEU A 99 7.98 -26.21 13.13
CA LEU A 99 8.81 -25.37 13.99
C LEU A 99 7.97 -24.61 15.02
N ALA A 100 6.83 -24.04 14.60
CA ALA A 100 5.94 -23.31 15.49
C ALA A 100 5.37 -24.23 16.59
N GLU A 101 5.02 -25.47 16.25
CA GLU A 101 4.59 -26.51 17.20
C GLU A 101 5.71 -26.84 18.20
N LYS A 102 6.95 -27.03 17.74
CA LYS A 102 8.10 -27.29 18.62
C LYS A 102 8.38 -26.14 19.59
N GLU A 103 8.19 -24.91 19.15
CA GLU A 103 8.38 -23.70 19.96
C GLU A 103 7.13 -23.29 20.74
N ASN A 104 6.05 -24.07 20.66
CA ASN A 104 4.74 -23.80 21.27
C ASN A 104 4.24 -22.37 20.99
N CYS A 105 4.35 -21.94 19.74
CA CYS A 105 3.93 -20.62 19.29
C CYS A 105 3.16 -20.69 17.97
N THR A 106 2.66 -19.55 17.49
CA THR A 106 2.03 -19.47 16.18
C THR A 106 3.07 -19.26 15.09
N VAL A 107 2.75 -19.65 13.85
CA VAL A 107 3.62 -19.38 12.68
C VAL A 107 3.92 -17.88 12.54
N ASP A 108 2.96 -17.01 12.83
CA ASP A 108 3.16 -15.55 12.81
C ASP A 108 4.17 -15.08 13.86
N ALA A 109 4.11 -15.62 15.08
CA ALA A 109 5.06 -15.31 16.14
C ALA A 109 6.47 -15.81 15.77
N LEU A 110 6.58 -17.02 15.23
CA LEU A 110 7.83 -17.59 14.73
C LEU A 110 8.46 -16.70 13.64
N VAL A 111 7.67 -16.29 12.64
CA VAL A 111 8.13 -15.40 11.56
C VAL A 111 8.57 -14.04 12.10
N THR A 112 7.84 -13.49 13.08
CA THR A 112 8.19 -12.22 13.73
C THR A 112 9.55 -12.32 14.44
N ASN A 113 9.78 -13.41 15.17
CA ASN A 113 11.05 -13.69 15.85
C ASN A 113 12.19 -13.88 14.84
N LEU A 114 11.98 -14.65 13.78
CA LEU A 114 12.96 -14.84 12.69
C LEU A 114 13.37 -13.49 12.08
N ILE A 115 12.41 -12.62 11.76
CA ILE A 115 12.69 -11.28 11.21
C ILE A 115 13.47 -10.44 12.22
N PHE A 116 13.10 -10.48 13.50
CA PHE A 116 13.80 -9.75 14.55
C PHE A 116 15.27 -10.16 14.66
N HIS A 117 15.55 -11.46 14.74
CA HIS A 117 16.91 -11.99 14.82
C HIS A 117 17.72 -11.66 13.57
N TYR A 118 17.14 -11.84 12.39
CA TYR A 118 17.79 -11.52 11.12
C TYR A 118 18.22 -10.04 11.06
N LYS A 119 17.32 -9.11 11.42
CA LYS A 119 17.64 -7.66 11.46
C LYS A 119 18.70 -7.32 12.51
N LYS A 120 18.69 -8.02 13.65
CA LYS A 120 19.69 -7.82 14.71
C LYS A 120 21.08 -8.22 14.24
N HIS A 121 21.22 -9.33 13.51
CA HIS A 121 22.50 -9.79 12.97
C HIS A 121 23.06 -8.89 11.86
N GLN A 122 22.20 -8.29 11.03
CA GLN A 122 22.65 -7.34 10.01
C GLN A 122 23.20 -6.00 10.56
N LYS A 123 22.87 -5.63 11.79
CA LYS A 123 23.37 -4.39 12.42
C LYS A 123 24.75 -4.54 13.07
N THR A 124 25.26 -5.77 13.17
CA THR A 124 26.51 -6.11 13.86
C THR A 124 27.64 -6.46 12.87
N GLN A 125 27.40 -6.27 11.57
CA GLN A 125 28.40 -6.33 10.49
C GLN A 125 28.56 -4.93 9.90
#